data_AF-A0A497CPT5-F1
#
_entry.id   AF-A0A497CPT5-F1
#
_cell.length_a   1.000
_cell.length_b   1.000
_cell.length_c   1.000
_cell.angle_alpha   90.00
_cell.angle_beta   90.00
_cell.angle_gamma   90.00
#
_symmetry.space_group_name_H-M   'P 1'
#
loop_
_entity.id
_entity.type
_entity.pdbx_description
1 polymer ?
#
loop_
_entity_poly.entity_id
_entity_poly.type
_entity_poly.pdbx_seq_one_letter_code
_entity_poly.pdbx_strand_id
1 'polypeptide(L)'
;MKAIICRISVILLISFLTTSLSGQTNYTPYDYIPGLNRDYKPAYNADYPDWGKMLYDFPINFTEVTEAFETWRLNNKKEKNALIRYFKIWSRTIEPYVMADGSIRIPELAQYYKELRKTQISAHQRKQERDEANWTFLGPKETYWLNDSGSDDPPLSCPWQVNVYSFDVATTDNDILYCGTETGYVNKTSDGGLNWQLLAPEYPFGGGVTAVAVHPDNADIVFASAGNQ
;
A
#
# COMPACT_ATOMS: atom_id res chain seq x y z
N MET A 1 -8.73 2.81 -88.02
CA MET A 1 -7.30 2.45 -87.88
C MET A 1 -7.00 2.44 -86.37
N LYS A 2 -6.34 1.38 -85.89
CA LYS A 2 -6.19 0.98 -84.47
C LYS A 2 -5.50 2.03 -83.59
N ALA A 3 -5.87 2.10 -82.30
CA ALA A 3 -5.01 2.20 -81.10
C ALA A 3 -5.70 3.01 -79.99
N ILE A 4 -5.53 2.84 -78.68
CA ILE A 4 -4.86 1.89 -77.77
C ILE A 4 -5.45 2.21 -76.38
N ILE A 5 -5.56 1.18 -75.55
CA ILE A 5 -6.08 1.20 -74.17
C ILE A 5 -5.17 2.03 -73.25
N CYS A 6 -5.75 2.79 -72.31
CA CYS A 6 -5.11 3.04 -71.03
C CYS A 6 -6.17 3.32 -69.94
N ARG A 7 -6.52 2.28 -69.17
CA ARG A 7 -7.27 2.42 -67.92
C ARG A 7 -6.27 2.79 -66.83
N ILE A 8 -6.38 3.99 -66.27
CA ILE A 8 -5.62 4.40 -65.09
C ILE A 8 -6.41 3.98 -63.85
N SER A 9 -5.98 2.89 -63.22
CA SER A 9 -6.43 2.50 -61.89
C SER A 9 -5.69 3.35 -60.86
N VAL A 10 -6.41 4.22 -60.14
CA VAL A 10 -5.88 4.96 -58.99
C VAL A 10 -5.97 4.04 -57.78
N ILE A 11 -4.84 3.48 -57.34
CA ILE A 11 -4.72 2.77 -56.06
C ILE A 11 -4.29 3.81 -55.03
N LEU A 12 -5.21 4.19 -54.14
CA LEU A 12 -4.94 5.06 -53.00
C LEU A 12 -4.41 4.19 -51.86
N LEU A 13 -3.09 4.20 -51.63
CA LEU A 13 -2.47 3.49 -50.52
C LEU A 13 -2.48 4.40 -49.27
N ILE A 14 -3.46 4.21 -48.38
CA ILE A 14 -3.50 4.88 -47.08
C ILE A 14 -2.62 4.09 -46.12
N SER A 15 -1.39 4.56 -45.90
CA SER A 15 -0.54 4.06 -44.82
C SER A 15 -1.01 4.66 -43.49
N PHE A 16 -1.80 3.90 -42.73
CA PHE A 16 -2.03 4.17 -41.32
C PHE A 16 -0.73 3.86 -40.56
N LEU A 17 0.04 4.90 -40.25
CA LEU A 17 1.14 4.81 -39.30
C LEU A 17 0.52 4.76 -37.89
N THR A 18 0.13 3.57 -37.44
CA THR A 18 -0.24 3.38 -36.03
C THR A 18 1.04 3.38 -35.22
N THR A 19 1.48 4.56 -34.76
CA THR A 19 2.46 4.66 -33.69
C THR A 19 1.76 4.19 -32.41
N SER A 20 1.87 2.91 -32.09
CA SER A 20 1.62 2.43 -30.74
C SER A 20 2.70 3.00 -29.85
N LEU A 21 2.43 4.15 -29.22
CA LEU A 21 3.28 4.71 -28.17
C LEU A 21 3.04 3.86 -26.91
N SER A 22 3.64 2.68 -26.89
CA SER A 22 3.77 1.91 -25.66
C SER A 22 4.81 2.63 -24.81
N GLY A 23 4.37 3.53 -23.93
CA GLY A 23 5.20 4.02 -22.84
C GLY A 23 5.50 2.86 -21.88
N GLN A 24 6.40 1.96 -22.26
CA GLN A 24 6.72 0.79 -21.47
C GLN A 24 7.54 1.25 -20.26
N THR A 25 6.97 1.07 -19.07
CA THR A 25 7.66 1.31 -17.80
C THR A 25 8.78 0.29 -17.65
N ASN A 26 10.03 0.76 -17.66
CA ASN A 26 11.20 -0.10 -17.49
C ASN A 26 11.37 -0.45 -16.00
N TYR A 27 10.91 -1.65 -15.63
CA TYR A 27 11.07 -2.19 -14.29
C TYR A 27 12.40 -2.91 -14.13
N THR A 28 13.00 -2.75 -12.96
CA THR A 28 14.17 -3.50 -12.49
C THR A 28 13.72 -4.64 -11.58
N PRO A 29 14.55 -5.68 -11.35
CA PRO A 29 14.27 -6.71 -10.36
C PRO A 29 14.01 -6.18 -8.95
N TYR A 30 14.56 -5.01 -8.58
CA TYR A 30 14.32 -4.38 -7.28
C TYR A 30 12.88 -3.87 -7.12
N ASP A 31 12.19 -3.59 -8.23
CA ASP A 31 10.81 -3.10 -8.21
C ASP A 31 9.81 -4.21 -7.81
N TYR A 32 10.28 -5.46 -7.70
CA TYR A 32 9.51 -6.63 -7.25
C TYR A 32 9.74 -7.00 -5.78
N ILE A 33 10.54 -6.20 -5.05
CA ILE A 33 10.81 -6.47 -3.64
C ILE A 33 9.52 -6.26 -2.82
N PRO A 34 9.17 -7.20 -1.91
CA PRO A 34 7.97 -7.10 -1.09
C PRO A 34 7.87 -5.76 -0.35
N GLY A 35 6.70 -5.12 -0.42
CA GLY A 35 6.45 -3.82 0.19
C GLY A 35 6.64 -2.62 -0.75
N LEU A 36 7.16 -2.83 -1.98
CA LEU A 36 7.20 -1.80 -3.01
C LEU A 36 6.09 -2.02 -4.03
N ASN A 37 5.22 -1.02 -4.21
CA ASN A 37 4.28 -1.02 -5.33
C ASN A 37 4.98 -0.46 -6.57
N ARG A 38 5.28 -1.34 -7.53
CA ARG A 38 5.93 -0.99 -8.80
C ARG A 38 5.14 0.04 -9.63
N ASP A 39 3.82 0.12 -9.47
CA ASP A 39 2.97 1.05 -10.23
C ASP A 39 3.25 2.52 -9.84
N TYR A 40 3.92 2.74 -8.72
CA TYR A 40 4.41 4.08 -8.34
C TYR A 40 5.62 4.54 -9.17
N LYS A 41 6.28 3.64 -9.91
CA LYS A 41 7.41 3.99 -10.77
C LYS A 41 6.90 4.67 -12.03
N PRO A 42 7.25 5.94 -12.29
CA PRO A 42 6.84 6.60 -13.51
C PRO A 42 7.52 5.96 -14.74
N ALA A 43 7.01 6.25 -15.94
CA ALA A 43 7.68 5.84 -17.17
C ALA A 43 9.01 6.59 -17.33
N TYR A 44 9.99 5.94 -17.96
CA TYR A 44 11.29 6.55 -18.20
C TYR A 44 11.15 7.84 -19.03
N ASN A 45 11.88 8.89 -18.63
CA ASN A 45 12.00 10.13 -19.38
C ASN A 45 13.48 10.53 -19.49
N ALA A 46 13.93 10.88 -20.69
CA ALA A 46 15.29 11.35 -20.96
C ALA A 46 15.63 12.67 -20.24
N ASP A 47 14.62 13.46 -19.88
CA ASP A 47 14.77 14.73 -19.16
C ASP A 47 14.95 14.55 -17.65
N TYR A 48 14.91 13.31 -17.14
CA TYR A 48 15.14 13.07 -15.72
C TYR A 48 16.56 13.48 -15.29
N PRO A 49 16.71 13.96 -14.03
CA PRO A 49 18.02 14.18 -13.45
C PRO A 49 18.80 12.87 -13.39
N ASP A 50 20.13 12.94 -13.31
CA ASP A 50 21.00 11.76 -13.40
C ASP A 50 20.64 10.69 -12.36
N TRP A 51 20.41 11.07 -11.10
CA TRP A 51 19.93 10.16 -10.05
C TRP A 51 18.62 9.45 -10.43
N GLY A 52 17.75 10.15 -11.16
CA GLY A 52 16.46 9.65 -11.61
C GLY A 52 16.57 8.62 -12.72
N LYS A 53 17.57 8.78 -13.61
CA LYS A 53 17.89 7.82 -14.67
C LYS A 53 18.47 6.54 -14.10
N MET A 54 19.32 6.65 -13.06
CA MET A 54 19.93 5.50 -12.39
C MET A 54 18.89 4.51 -11.83
N LEU A 55 17.67 4.96 -11.50
CA LEU A 55 16.57 4.10 -11.04
C LEU A 55 16.03 3.13 -12.11
N TYR A 56 16.42 3.32 -13.37
CA TYR A 56 16.02 2.47 -14.50
C TYR A 56 17.16 1.57 -14.98
N ASP A 57 18.36 1.72 -14.43
CA ASP A 57 19.53 0.89 -14.74
C ASP A 57 19.57 -0.36 -13.83
N PHE A 58 20.28 -1.40 -14.28
CA PHE A 58 20.51 -2.59 -13.47
C PHE A 58 21.93 -3.12 -13.67
N PRO A 59 22.71 -3.35 -12.60
CA PRO A 59 22.35 -3.20 -11.17
C PRO A 59 22.34 -1.73 -10.70
N ILE A 60 21.56 -1.45 -9.66
CA ILE A 60 21.52 -0.14 -8.99
C ILE A 60 22.42 -0.21 -7.75
N ASN A 61 23.33 0.75 -7.59
CA ASN A 61 24.02 0.97 -6.32
C ASN A 61 23.22 1.98 -5.48
N PHE A 62 22.74 1.53 -4.30
CA PHE A 62 21.88 2.34 -3.44
C PHE A 62 22.58 3.60 -2.92
N THR A 63 23.86 3.48 -2.54
CA THR A 63 24.66 4.58 -2.01
C THR A 63 24.84 5.66 -3.07
N GLU A 64 25.24 5.26 -4.29
CA GLU A 64 25.45 6.19 -5.40
C GLU A 64 24.18 6.96 -5.77
N VAL A 65 23.03 6.28 -5.90
CA VAL A 65 21.76 6.95 -6.22
C VAL A 65 21.35 7.91 -5.12
N THR A 66 21.52 7.52 -3.86
CA THR A 66 21.14 8.35 -2.70
C THR A 66 22.01 9.59 -2.59
N GLU A 67 23.32 9.47 -2.77
CA GLU A 67 24.25 10.60 -2.81
C GLU A 67 23.94 11.55 -3.96
N ALA A 68 23.65 11.01 -5.16
CA ALA A 68 23.27 11.80 -6.32
C ALA A 68 21.94 12.54 -6.09
N PHE A 69 20.95 11.88 -5.47
CA PHE A 69 19.67 12.49 -5.11
C PHE A 69 19.85 13.63 -4.10
N GLU A 70 20.60 13.40 -3.01
CA GLU A 70 20.78 14.41 -1.96
C GLU A 70 21.58 15.62 -2.48
N THR A 71 22.61 15.38 -3.31
CA THR A 71 23.35 16.46 -4.00
C THR A 71 22.42 17.30 -4.88
N TRP A 72 21.59 16.64 -5.69
CA TRP A 72 20.59 17.33 -6.52
C TRP A 72 19.56 18.09 -5.68
N ARG A 73 19.13 17.53 -4.54
CA ARG A 73 18.13 18.10 -3.64
C ARG A 73 18.59 19.40 -2.97
N LEU A 74 19.89 19.59 -2.75
CA LEU A 74 20.44 20.84 -2.19
C LEU A 74 20.02 22.07 -3.01
N ASN A 75 19.97 21.93 -4.34
CA ASN A 75 19.59 22.99 -5.28
C ASN A 75 18.08 23.00 -5.61
N ASN A 76 17.35 21.91 -5.33
CA ASN A 76 15.96 21.70 -5.77
C ASN A 76 14.98 21.46 -4.59
N LYS A 77 15.20 22.12 -3.45
CA LYS A 77 14.51 21.84 -2.16
C LYS A 77 12.97 21.85 -2.21
N LYS A 78 12.35 22.60 -3.12
CA LYS A 78 10.89 22.76 -3.22
C LYS A 78 10.26 21.84 -4.27
N GLU A 79 11.06 21.13 -5.07
CA GLU A 79 10.52 20.33 -6.16
C GLU A 79 9.75 19.12 -5.64
N LYS A 80 8.61 18.86 -6.28
CA LYS A 80 7.75 17.70 -6.00
C LYS A 80 7.31 17.12 -7.33
N ASN A 81 7.69 15.88 -7.58
CA ASN A 81 7.28 15.14 -8.78
C ASN A 81 7.08 13.65 -8.43
N ALA A 82 6.52 12.88 -9.36
CA ALA A 82 6.26 11.45 -9.18
C ALA A 82 7.56 10.66 -8.93
N LEU A 83 8.66 11.04 -9.58
CA LEU A 83 9.96 10.37 -9.46
C LEU A 83 10.56 10.51 -8.06
N ILE A 84 10.48 11.70 -7.45
CA ILE A 84 10.93 11.95 -6.06
C ILE A 84 10.08 11.16 -5.07
N ARG A 85 8.77 11.08 -5.31
CA ARG A 85 7.88 10.25 -4.48
C ARG A 85 8.27 8.78 -4.58
N TYR A 86 8.46 8.30 -5.81
CA TYR A 86 8.90 6.95 -6.06
C TYR A 86 10.23 6.65 -5.37
N PHE A 87 11.25 7.50 -5.55
CA PHE A 87 12.56 7.35 -4.93
C PHE A 87 12.47 7.22 -3.41
N LYS A 88 11.67 8.04 -2.72
CA LYS A 88 11.52 7.96 -1.26
C LYS A 88 10.88 6.66 -0.78
N ILE A 89 9.89 6.15 -1.53
CA ILE A 89 9.23 4.89 -1.21
C ILE A 89 10.20 3.73 -1.49
N TRP A 90 10.83 3.75 -2.67
CA TRP A 90 11.85 2.79 -3.09
C TRP A 90 13.00 2.75 -2.07
N SER A 91 13.57 3.89 -1.70
CA SER A 91 14.72 3.95 -0.79
C SER A 91 14.39 3.34 0.56
N ARG A 92 13.23 3.68 1.14
CA ARG A 92 12.75 3.13 2.41
C ARG A 92 12.51 1.63 2.34
N THR A 93 11.97 1.12 1.23
CA THR A 93 11.72 -0.32 1.07
C THR A 93 13.01 -1.10 0.82
N ILE A 94 13.98 -0.50 0.13
CA ILE A 94 15.22 -1.15 -0.28
C ILE A 94 16.29 -1.13 0.82
N GLU A 95 16.31 -0.10 1.66
CA GLU A 95 17.32 0.11 2.73
C GLU A 95 17.65 -1.14 3.56
N PRO A 96 16.68 -1.98 4.01
CA PRO A 96 17.00 -3.20 4.77
C PRO A 96 17.77 -4.27 4.00
N TYR A 97 17.79 -4.17 2.67
CA TYR A 97 18.43 -5.11 1.74
C TYR A 97 19.78 -4.62 1.21
N VAL A 98 20.22 -3.44 1.64
CA VAL A 98 21.47 -2.81 1.18
C VAL A 98 22.67 -3.38 1.94
N MET A 99 23.70 -3.77 1.20
CA MET A 99 24.98 -4.23 1.73
C MET A 99 25.92 -3.05 1.98
N ALA A 100 27.01 -3.27 2.71
CA ALA A 100 27.96 -2.22 3.08
C ALA A 100 28.63 -1.50 1.87
N ASP A 101 28.68 -2.15 0.71
CA ASP A 101 29.21 -1.61 -0.55
C ASP A 101 28.15 -0.89 -1.41
N GLY A 102 26.91 -0.77 -0.92
CA GLY A 102 25.78 -0.17 -1.63
C GLY A 102 25.06 -1.13 -2.59
N SER A 103 25.51 -2.38 -2.73
CA SER A 103 24.80 -3.39 -3.52
C SER A 103 23.49 -3.81 -2.84
N ILE A 104 22.46 -4.13 -3.63
CA ILE A 104 21.13 -4.49 -3.12
C ILE A 104 20.93 -6.01 -3.23
N ARG A 105 20.69 -6.68 -2.09
CA ARG A 105 20.41 -8.12 -2.04
C ARG A 105 18.91 -8.38 -2.23
N ILE A 106 18.54 -8.96 -3.36
CA ILE A 106 17.14 -9.35 -3.62
C ILE A 106 16.75 -10.51 -2.67
N PRO A 107 15.71 -10.36 -1.84
CA PRO A 107 15.26 -11.43 -0.95
C PRO A 107 14.60 -12.57 -1.74
N GLU A 108 14.82 -13.80 -1.30
CA GLU A 108 14.05 -14.94 -1.81
C GLU A 108 12.61 -14.85 -1.25
N LEU A 109 11.63 -14.66 -2.14
CA LEU A 109 10.23 -14.44 -1.74
C LEU A 109 9.67 -15.54 -0.83
N ALA A 110 10.01 -16.80 -1.10
CA ALA A 110 9.55 -17.93 -0.30
C ALA A 110 10.08 -17.86 1.14
N GLN A 111 11.35 -17.52 1.32
CA GLN A 111 11.95 -17.34 2.64
C GLN A 111 11.37 -16.10 3.35
N TYR A 112 11.20 -14.99 2.64
CA TYR A 112 10.60 -13.78 3.18
C TYR A 112 9.21 -14.05 3.78
N TYR A 113 8.30 -14.68 3.02
CA TYR A 113 6.96 -14.99 3.53
C TYR A 113 6.98 -15.99 4.68
N LYS A 114 7.93 -16.93 4.69
CA LYS A 114 8.11 -17.89 5.79
C LYS A 114 8.52 -17.18 7.09
N GLU A 115 9.49 -16.26 7.03
CA GLU A 115 9.95 -15.51 8.21
C GLU A 115 8.90 -14.50 8.69
N LEU A 116 8.17 -13.86 7.76
CA LEU A 116 7.04 -12.98 8.09
C LEU A 116 5.96 -13.75 8.85
N ARG A 117 5.54 -14.91 8.34
CA ARG A 117 4.57 -15.79 9.00
C ARG A 117 5.07 -16.27 10.37
N LYS A 118 6.35 -16.63 10.49
CA LYS A 118 6.96 -17.04 11.77
C LYS A 118 6.96 -15.89 12.80
N THR A 119 7.31 -14.68 12.36
CA THR A 119 7.32 -13.49 13.22
C THR A 119 5.90 -13.17 13.71
N GLN A 120 4.92 -13.22 12.81
CA GLN A 120 3.51 -13.04 13.14
C GLN A 120 2.98 -14.09 14.14
N ILE A 121 3.29 -15.37 13.92
CA ILE A 121 2.89 -16.46 14.84
C ILE A 121 3.58 -16.33 16.20
N SER A 122 4.87 -15.99 16.24
CA SER A 122 5.60 -15.83 17.52
C SER A 122 5.17 -14.60 18.32
N ALA A 123 4.72 -13.52 17.65
CA ALA A 123 4.06 -12.40 18.33
C ALA A 123 2.74 -12.85 18.97
N HIS A 124 2.01 -13.74 18.29
CA HIS A 124 0.78 -14.35 18.79
C HIS A 124 1.02 -15.31 19.97
N GLN A 125 2.03 -16.19 19.91
CA GLN A 125 2.36 -17.10 21.02
C GLN A 125 2.77 -16.36 22.31
N ARG A 126 3.50 -15.25 22.18
CA ARG A 126 3.82 -14.37 23.33
C ARG A 126 2.59 -13.70 23.95
N LYS A 127 1.47 -13.63 23.23
CA LYS A 127 0.19 -13.16 23.76
C LYS A 127 -0.50 -14.25 24.60
N GLN A 128 -0.51 -15.50 24.12
CA GLN A 128 -1.11 -16.63 24.86
C GLN A 128 -0.39 -16.94 26.18
N GLU A 129 0.93 -16.75 26.27
CA GLU A 129 1.67 -16.87 27.55
C GLU A 129 1.27 -15.80 28.59
N ARG A 130 0.56 -14.74 28.19
CA ARG A 130 0.05 -13.68 29.08
C ARG A 130 -1.42 -13.89 29.50
N ASP A 131 -2.12 -14.88 28.96
CA ASP A 131 -3.57 -15.08 29.19
C ASP A 131 -3.92 -15.70 30.56
N GLU A 132 -2.94 -16.04 31.41
CA GLU A 132 -3.21 -16.38 32.83
C GLU A 132 -3.53 -15.13 33.69
N ALA A 133 -3.42 -13.92 33.14
CA ALA A 133 -3.71 -12.70 33.87
C ALA A 133 -5.16 -12.24 33.66
N ASN A 134 -5.90 -12.07 34.77
CA ASN A 134 -7.28 -11.55 34.83
C ASN A 134 -7.36 -10.05 34.48
N TRP A 135 -6.88 -9.67 33.30
CA TRP A 135 -6.98 -8.29 32.82
C TRP A 135 -8.43 -7.99 32.46
N THR A 136 -9.03 -7.05 33.19
CA THR A 136 -10.31 -6.46 32.83
C THR A 136 -10.09 -5.05 32.33
N PHE A 137 -10.94 -4.63 31.38
CA PHE A 137 -10.92 -3.27 30.90
C PHE A 137 -11.32 -2.32 32.04
N LEU A 138 -10.38 -1.49 32.51
CA LEU A 138 -10.59 -0.55 33.62
C LEU A 138 -11.04 0.85 33.15
N GLY A 139 -10.99 1.13 31.85
CA GLY A 139 -11.36 2.44 31.28
C GLY A 139 -10.16 3.22 30.73
N PRO A 140 -10.42 4.42 30.16
CA PRO A 140 -11.73 5.07 30.01
C PRO A 140 -12.47 4.65 28.73
N LYS A 141 -13.78 4.39 28.81
CA LYS A 141 -14.65 4.07 27.64
C LYS A 141 -14.87 5.27 26.72
N GLU A 142 -14.75 6.46 27.28
CA GLU A 142 -14.85 7.73 26.57
C GLU A 142 -13.61 8.54 26.89
N THR A 143 -12.94 9.04 25.86
CA THR A 143 -11.89 10.06 26.01
C THR A 143 -12.52 11.44 25.89
N TYR A 144 -11.86 12.43 26.48
CA TYR A 144 -12.24 13.84 26.40
C TYR A 144 -11.04 14.64 25.88
N TRP A 145 -11.31 15.77 25.21
CA TRP A 145 -10.24 16.67 24.77
C TRP A 145 -9.48 17.23 25.99
N LEU A 146 -8.24 17.69 25.77
CA LEU A 146 -7.54 18.45 26.79
C LEU A 146 -8.29 19.76 27.05
N ASN A 147 -8.47 20.13 28.33
CA ASN A 147 -9.08 21.39 28.72
C ASN A 147 -8.06 22.54 28.62
N ASP A 148 -7.56 22.79 27.41
CA ASP A 148 -6.50 23.78 27.15
C ASP A 148 -6.96 25.23 27.39
N SER A 149 -8.28 25.47 27.41
CA SER A 149 -8.88 26.77 27.69
C SER A 149 -9.10 27.03 29.18
N GLY A 150 -8.95 26.03 30.05
CA GLY A 150 -9.19 26.16 31.50
C GLY A 150 -10.64 26.47 31.86
N SER A 151 -11.60 26.06 31.04
CA SER A 151 -13.04 26.25 31.30
C SER A 151 -13.50 25.43 32.51
N ASP A 152 -14.50 25.93 33.25
CA ASP A 152 -15.20 25.16 34.29
C ASP A 152 -16.11 24.07 33.69
N ASP A 153 -16.47 24.21 32.41
CA ASP A 153 -17.22 23.19 31.68
C ASP A 153 -16.32 22.00 31.31
N PRO A 154 -16.79 20.74 31.46
CA PRO A 154 -16.02 19.58 31.05
C PRO A 154 -15.72 19.63 29.54
N PRO A 155 -14.49 19.29 29.12
CA PRO A 155 -14.15 19.25 27.71
C PRO A 155 -15.02 18.22 26.98
N LEU A 156 -15.32 18.51 25.71
CA LEU A 156 -16.12 17.60 24.87
C LEU A 156 -15.43 16.23 24.74
N SER A 157 -16.24 15.19 24.50
CA SER A 157 -15.70 13.87 24.20
C SER A 157 -14.78 13.95 22.98
N CYS A 158 -13.59 13.36 23.12
CA CYS A 158 -12.63 13.14 22.06
C CYS A 158 -12.91 11.75 21.46
N PRO A 159 -13.39 11.65 20.21
CA PRO A 159 -13.80 10.38 19.62
C PRO A 159 -12.63 9.47 19.19
N TRP A 160 -11.38 9.85 19.50
CA TRP A 160 -10.20 9.15 19.03
C TRP A 160 -9.84 8.03 20.01
N GLN A 161 -10.42 6.85 19.83
CA GLN A 161 -9.96 5.65 20.55
C GLN A 161 -9.55 4.50 19.64
N VAL A 162 -10.14 4.38 18.44
CA VAL A 162 -9.65 3.51 17.36
C VAL A 162 -10.15 4.08 16.03
N ASN A 163 -9.27 4.25 15.04
CA ASN A 163 -9.72 4.61 13.70
C ASN A 163 -10.32 3.40 13.00
N VAL A 164 -11.55 3.55 12.53
CA VAL A 164 -12.18 2.59 11.60
C VAL A 164 -11.68 2.93 10.20
N TYR A 165 -10.96 2.00 9.59
CA TYR A 165 -10.35 2.18 8.26
C TYR A 165 -11.24 1.65 7.15
N SER A 166 -12.04 0.64 7.46
CA SER A 166 -12.92 0.02 6.49
C SER A 166 -14.22 -0.42 7.15
N PHE A 167 -15.30 -0.42 6.38
CA PHE A 167 -16.64 -0.69 6.86
C PHE A 167 -17.51 -1.18 5.71
N ASP A 168 -18.33 -2.20 5.96
CA ASP A 168 -19.30 -2.71 4.99
C ASP A 168 -20.55 -3.29 5.69
N VAL A 169 -21.67 -3.30 4.97
CA VAL A 169 -22.99 -3.72 5.46
C VAL A 169 -23.49 -4.87 4.58
N ALA A 170 -24.00 -5.94 5.21
CA ALA A 170 -24.53 -7.07 4.46
C ALA A 170 -25.81 -6.68 3.72
N THR A 171 -25.89 -6.97 2.42
CA THR A 171 -27.09 -6.70 1.60
C THR A 171 -28.27 -7.63 1.91
N THR A 172 -28.01 -8.78 2.53
CA THR A 172 -29.05 -9.72 2.96
C THR A 172 -29.74 -9.29 4.26
N ASP A 173 -29.04 -8.54 5.11
CA ASP A 173 -29.52 -8.09 6.42
C ASP A 173 -28.70 -6.87 6.87
N ASN A 174 -29.34 -5.70 6.90
CA ASN A 174 -28.68 -4.43 7.22
C ASN A 174 -28.29 -4.31 8.70
N ASP A 175 -28.75 -5.22 9.57
CA ASP A 175 -28.31 -5.28 10.97
C ASP A 175 -26.95 -5.99 11.13
N ILE A 176 -26.45 -6.62 10.05
CA ILE A 176 -25.12 -7.25 10.01
C ILE A 176 -24.11 -6.31 9.34
N LEU A 177 -23.13 -5.85 10.12
CA LEU A 177 -22.10 -4.94 9.66
C LEU A 177 -20.73 -5.46 10.07
N TYR A 178 -19.72 -5.17 9.25
CA TYR A 178 -18.33 -5.54 9.48
C TYR A 178 -17.45 -4.30 9.38
N CYS A 179 -16.47 -4.18 10.28
CA CYS A 179 -15.52 -3.08 10.22
C CYS A 179 -14.08 -3.55 10.50
N GLY A 180 -13.15 -2.89 9.83
CA GLY A 180 -11.72 -3.07 9.99
C GLY A 180 -11.08 -1.87 10.68
N THR A 181 -10.21 -2.12 11.66
CA THR A 181 -9.57 -1.07 12.45
C THR A 181 -8.09 -0.86 12.11
N GLU A 182 -7.57 0.32 12.45
CA GLU A 182 -6.15 0.66 12.39
C GLU A 182 -5.24 -0.36 13.09
N THR A 183 -5.70 -0.93 14.20
CA THR A 183 -4.93 -1.88 15.01
C THR A 183 -4.92 -3.31 14.49
N GLY A 184 -5.56 -3.57 13.33
CA GLY A 184 -5.57 -4.89 12.71
C GLY A 184 -6.66 -5.82 13.22
N TYR A 185 -7.77 -5.26 13.72
CA TYR A 185 -8.92 -6.04 14.15
C TYR A 185 -10.08 -5.93 13.17
N VAL A 186 -10.75 -7.06 12.95
CA VAL A 186 -12.03 -7.13 12.23
C VAL A 186 -13.13 -7.34 13.26
N ASN A 187 -14.14 -6.49 13.26
CA ASN A 187 -15.27 -6.58 14.19
C ASN A 187 -16.57 -6.77 13.41
N LYS A 188 -17.51 -7.50 14.01
CA LYS A 188 -18.86 -7.73 13.49
C LYS A 188 -19.89 -7.24 14.49
N THR A 189 -20.98 -6.69 13.98
CA THR A 189 -22.23 -6.50 14.72
C THR A 189 -23.34 -7.27 14.00
N SER A 190 -24.37 -7.66 14.75
CA SER A 190 -25.59 -8.28 14.24
C SER A 190 -26.85 -7.58 14.76
N ASP A 191 -26.69 -6.35 15.23
CA ASP A 191 -27.74 -5.54 15.85
C ASP A 191 -27.63 -4.05 15.45
N GLY A 192 -27.24 -3.80 14.20
CA GLY A 192 -27.20 -2.44 13.65
C GLY A 192 -26.09 -1.56 14.23
N GLY A 193 -25.07 -2.16 14.84
CA GLY A 193 -23.93 -1.45 15.43
C GLY A 193 -24.08 -1.10 16.91
N LEU A 194 -25.10 -1.65 17.60
CA LEU A 194 -25.28 -1.45 19.04
C LEU A 194 -24.24 -2.24 19.85
N ASN A 195 -23.92 -3.47 19.42
CA ASN A 195 -22.89 -4.31 20.02
C ASN A 195 -21.93 -4.85 18.96
N TRP A 196 -20.64 -4.84 19.28
CA TRP A 196 -19.56 -5.28 18.38
C TRP A 196 -18.78 -6.44 19.00
N GLN A 197 -18.52 -7.46 18.19
CA GLN A 197 -17.73 -8.63 18.53
C GLN A 197 -16.46 -8.65 17.69
N LEU A 198 -15.32 -8.85 18.35
CA LEU A 198 -14.05 -9.10 17.68
C LEU A 198 -14.08 -10.46 16.98
N LEU A 199 -13.75 -10.48 15.69
CA LEU A 199 -13.62 -11.69 14.89
C LEU A 199 -12.16 -12.12 14.77
N ALA A 200 -11.97 -13.44 14.68
CA ALA A 200 -10.68 -14.08 14.49
C ALA A 200 -9.57 -13.51 15.41
N PRO A 201 -9.77 -13.46 16.74
CA PRO A 201 -8.83 -12.84 17.68
C PRO A 201 -7.42 -13.46 17.63
N GLU A 202 -7.33 -14.70 17.13
CA GLU A 202 -6.09 -15.46 16.99
C GLU A 202 -5.42 -15.29 15.61
N TYR A 203 -6.07 -14.62 14.65
CA TYR A 203 -5.53 -14.45 13.29
C TYR A 203 -4.68 -13.16 13.19
N PRO A 204 -3.39 -13.25 12.81
CA PRO A 204 -2.53 -12.09 12.71
C PRO A 204 -2.74 -11.36 11.37
N PHE A 205 -3.59 -10.34 11.36
CA PHE A 205 -3.83 -9.49 10.18
C PHE A 205 -2.60 -8.66 9.76
N GLY A 206 -1.58 -8.53 10.61
CA GLY A 206 -0.27 -7.98 10.24
C GLY A 206 -0.23 -6.46 10.05
N GLY A 207 -1.24 -5.73 10.49
CA GLY A 207 -1.38 -4.27 10.39
C GLY A 207 -2.85 -3.86 10.29
N GLY A 208 -3.11 -2.56 10.08
CA GLY A 208 -4.48 -2.04 9.94
C GLY A 208 -5.28 -2.71 8.82
N VAL A 209 -6.57 -2.90 9.06
CA VAL A 209 -7.51 -3.52 8.10
C VAL A 209 -8.06 -2.44 7.16
N THR A 210 -7.48 -2.33 5.98
CA THR A 210 -7.72 -1.24 5.02
C THR A 210 -8.93 -1.46 4.11
N ALA A 211 -9.42 -2.68 4.00
CA ALA A 211 -10.67 -2.98 3.30
C ALA A 211 -11.39 -4.17 3.91
N VAL A 212 -12.72 -4.11 3.91
CA VAL A 212 -13.63 -5.22 4.18
C VAL A 212 -14.71 -5.23 3.11
N ALA A 213 -15.14 -6.42 2.68
CA ALA A 213 -16.23 -6.60 1.73
C ALA A 213 -17.04 -7.84 2.11
N VAL A 214 -18.35 -7.66 2.33
CA VAL A 214 -19.30 -8.73 2.64
C VAL A 214 -19.82 -9.32 1.34
N HIS A 215 -19.92 -10.64 1.27
CA HIS A 215 -20.48 -11.31 0.10
C HIS A 215 -21.98 -10.93 -0.07
N PRO A 216 -22.42 -10.56 -1.29
CA PRO A 216 -23.75 -9.98 -1.49
C PRO A 216 -24.91 -10.92 -1.13
N ASP A 217 -24.72 -12.22 -1.34
CA ASP A 217 -25.77 -13.22 -1.06
C ASP A 217 -25.57 -13.97 0.27
N ASN A 218 -24.48 -13.69 1.00
CA ASN A 218 -24.16 -14.45 2.21
C ASN A 218 -23.35 -13.61 3.21
N ALA A 219 -24.01 -13.09 4.23
CA ALA A 219 -23.40 -12.26 5.26
C ALA A 219 -22.28 -12.95 6.07
N ASP A 220 -22.20 -14.29 6.07
CA ASP A 220 -21.15 -15.02 6.80
C ASP A 220 -19.83 -15.13 6.02
N ILE A 221 -19.83 -14.76 4.73
CA ILE A 221 -18.62 -14.72 3.91
C ILE A 221 -18.15 -13.27 3.83
N VAL A 222 -17.00 -12.99 4.44
CA VAL A 222 -16.36 -11.66 4.40
C VAL A 222 -14.93 -11.78 3.90
N PHE A 223 -14.53 -10.82 3.07
CA PHE A 223 -13.16 -10.64 2.61
C PHE A 223 -12.57 -9.45 3.33
N ALA A 224 -11.34 -9.59 3.84
CA ALA A 224 -10.63 -8.52 4.51
C ALA A 224 -9.21 -8.39 3.94
N SER A 225 -8.76 -7.16 3.71
CA SER A 225 -7.36 -6.86 3.39
C SER A 225 -6.72 -6.11 4.55
N ALA A 226 -5.56 -6.59 4.98
CA ALA A 226 -4.81 -5.99 6.06
C ALA A 226 -3.30 -6.09 5.81
N GLY A 227 -2.53 -5.27 6.50
CA GLY A 227 -1.08 -5.26 6.44
C GLY A 227 -0.49 -3.86 6.19
N ASN A 228 0.83 -3.74 6.40
CA ASN A 228 1.70 -2.58 6.15
C ASN A 228 0.99 -1.21 6.27
N GLN A 229 0.92 -0.71 7.52
CA GLN A 229 0.75 0.71 7.81
C GLN A 229 2.11 1.34 8.12
#